data_AF-A0A150P5G9-F1
#
_entry.id   AF-A0A150P5G9-F1
#
_cell.length_a   1.000
_cell.length_b   1.000
_cell.length_c   1.000
_cell.angle_alpha   90.00
_cell.angle_beta   90.00
_cell.angle_gamma   90.00
#
_symmetry.space_group_name_H-M   'P 1'
#
loop_
_entity.id
_entity.type
_entity.pdbx_description
1 polymer ?
#
loop_
_entity_poly.entity_id
_entity_poly.type
_entity_poly.pdbx_seq_one_letter_code
_entity_poly.pdbx_strand_id
1 'polypeptide(L)'
;MASLAVGLSAALPARAGIEECGNIRFDELSGCEVRVSAECDASCSELGIYETACATKLVPVCKTECSLSAEATCTDSCTTQCQTDCDRGVNVICSHNCFVECTTERDAECAAAADAGRCSATWDANCDSECDAQCVTVDGGCYQHCIECCGGSCTADANMDCQTTCQDEIFEDCEHEFRANCDASCSADGALFCGGKYIISGSQVPACVKALLAQGISVEAKAEVSIGPDGVTGDLSAGMCAVSPGSKAP
;
A
#
# COMPACT_ATOMS: atom_id res chain seq x y z
N MET A 1 31.81 -28.16 18.00
CA MET A 1 30.54 -28.42 17.32
C MET A 1 29.81 -27.10 17.24
N ALA A 2 29.82 -26.46 16.07
CA ALA A 2 29.20 -25.16 15.86
C ALA A 2 27.76 -25.38 15.40
N SER A 3 26.80 -24.98 16.22
CA SER A 3 25.38 -25.05 15.89
C SER A 3 25.02 -23.87 14.98
N LEU A 4 24.73 -24.17 13.71
CA LEU A 4 24.09 -23.23 12.80
C LEU A 4 22.61 -23.12 13.15
N ALA A 5 22.22 -22.02 13.79
CA ALA A 5 20.83 -21.65 13.94
C ALA A 5 20.33 -21.11 12.59
N VAL A 6 19.63 -21.96 11.84
CA VAL A 6 18.85 -21.54 10.67
C VAL A 6 17.61 -20.83 11.21
N GLY A 7 17.63 -19.50 11.21
CA GLY A 7 16.42 -18.71 11.42
C GLY A 7 15.52 -18.89 10.21
N LEU A 8 14.41 -19.63 10.37
CA LEU A 8 13.30 -19.52 9.42
C LEU A 8 12.71 -18.12 9.58
N SER A 9 13.19 -17.19 8.76
CA SER A 9 12.42 -16.00 8.43
C SER A 9 11.20 -16.51 7.66
N ALA A 10 10.06 -16.66 8.33
CA ALA A 10 8.79 -16.81 7.63
C ALA A 10 8.63 -15.55 6.79
N ALA A 11 8.79 -15.69 5.47
CA ALA A 11 8.43 -14.62 4.55
C ALA A 11 6.97 -14.31 4.83
N LEU A 12 6.71 -13.11 5.35
CA LEU A 12 5.35 -12.62 5.43
C LEU A 12 4.80 -12.62 4.00
N PRO A 13 3.56 -13.07 3.77
CA PRO A 13 2.98 -12.98 2.44
C PRO A 13 3.03 -11.51 2.03
N ALA A 14 3.65 -11.22 0.90
CA ALA A 14 3.60 -9.89 0.33
C ALA A 14 2.15 -9.59 -0.04
N ARG A 15 1.66 -8.47 0.47
CA ARG A 15 0.23 -8.18 0.43
C ARG A 15 -0.03 -7.13 -0.64
N ALA A 16 -0.95 -7.48 -1.54
CA ALA A 16 -1.80 -6.52 -2.22
C ALA A 16 -2.31 -5.46 -1.23
N GLY A 17 -2.74 -4.32 -1.76
CA GLY A 17 -3.39 -3.29 -0.95
C GLY A 17 -4.48 -3.85 -0.03
N ILE A 18 -4.69 -3.25 1.13
CA ILE A 18 -5.78 -3.68 2.03
C ILE A 18 -7.05 -2.93 1.63
N GLU A 19 -8.05 -3.65 1.10
CA GLU A 19 -9.31 -3.06 0.61
C GLU A 19 -10.00 -2.21 1.69
N GLU A 20 -10.06 -2.69 2.92
CA GLU A 20 -10.67 -1.96 4.05
C GLU A 20 -9.92 -0.66 4.39
N CYS A 21 -8.68 -0.52 3.92
CA CYS A 21 -7.83 0.65 4.08
C CYS A 21 -7.64 1.44 2.77
N GLY A 22 -8.57 1.29 1.81
CA GLY A 22 -8.50 2.01 0.54
C GLY A 22 -7.50 1.44 -0.46
N ASN A 23 -7.18 0.14 -0.37
CA ASN A 23 -6.20 -0.57 -1.21
C ASN A 23 -4.75 -0.04 -1.09
N ILE A 24 -4.40 0.55 0.05
CA ILE A 24 -3.03 1.01 0.31
C ILE A 24 -2.13 -0.18 0.68
N ARG A 25 -0.91 -0.22 0.14
CA ARG A 25 0.16 -1.13 0.58
C ARG A 25 0.89 -0.60 1.81
N PHE A 26 1.21 -1.50 2.74
CA PHE A 26 1.77 -1.18 4.06
C PHE A 26 3.22 -1.64 4.28
N ASP A 27 3.90 -2.16 3.25
CA ASP A 27 5.24 -2.75 3.40
C ASP A 27 6.30 -1.74 3.90
N GLU A 28 6.11 -0.45 3.64
CA GLU A 28 6.95 0.65 4.15
C GLU A 28 6.29 1.49 5.26
N LEU A 29 5.02 1.21 5.56
CA LEU A 29 4.23 1.98 6.51
C LEU A 29 4.34 1.37 7.90
N SER A 30 5.11 2.04 8.78
CA SER A 30 5.26 1.66 10.18
C SER A 30 4.65 2.71 11.11
N GLY A 31 4.36 2.35 12.36
CA GLY A 31 3.81 3.30 13.34
C GLY A 31 2.40 3.76 12.97
N CYS A 32 1.51 2.82 12.66
CA CYS A 32 0.11 3.13 12.41
C CYS A 32 -0.55 3.65 13.69
N GLU A 33 -1.25 4.77 13.61
CA GLU A 33 -1.94 5.39 14.72
C GLU A 33 -3.27 6.01 14.33
N VAL A 34 -4.29 5.81 15.17
CA VAL A 34 -5.54 6.53 15.10
C VAL A 34 -5.40 7.82 15.91
N ARG A 35 -5.51 8.95 15.22
CA ARG A 35 -5.48 10.29 15.81
C ARG A 35 -6.90 10.85 15.86
N VAL A 36 -7.22 11.57 16.93
CA VAL A 36 -8.53 12.22 17.15
C VAL A 36 -8.37 13.65 17.64
N SER A 37 -9.44 14.42 17.60
CA SER A 37 -9.53 15.78 18.12
C SER A 37 -8.39 16.68 17.60
N ALA A 38 -7.75 17.45 18.48
CA ALA A 38 -6.72 18.43 18.10
C ALA A 38 -5.49 17.81 17.41
N GLU A 39 -5.09 16.58 17.79
CA GLU A 39 -3.97 15.91 17.11
C GLU A 39 -4.36 15.50 15.69
N CYS A 40 -5.61 15.05 15.50
CA CYS A 40 -6.15 14.77 14.18
C CYS A 40 -6.24 16.05 13.34
N ASP A 41 -6.82 17.14 13.86
CA ASP A 41 -6.96 18.41 13.12
C ASP A 41 -5.59 18.97 12.69
N ALA A 42 -4.59 18.88 13.58
CA ALA A 42 -3.22 19.30 13.27
C ALA A 42 -2.60 18.44 12.17
N SER A 43 -2.84 17.13 12.21
CA SER A 43 -2.35 16.19 11.22
C SER A 43 -3.02 16.40 9.87
N CYS A 44 -4.35 16.54 9.82
CA CYS A 44 -5.11 16.73 8.59
C CYS A 44 -4.75 18.02 7.85
N SER A 45 -4.14 18.99 8.53
CA SER A 45 -3.65 20.24 7.93
C SER A 45 -2.23 20.14 7.35
N GLU A 46 -1.53 19.01 7.54
CA GLU A 46 -0.20 18.78 6.98
C GLU A 46 -0.28 18.51 5.47
N LEU A 47 0.64 19.11 4.72
CA LEU A 47 0.69 18.97 3.26
C LEU A 47 1.43 17.67 2.88
N GLY A 48 1.03 17.05 1.76
CA GLY A 48 1.68 15.84 1.23
C GLY A 48 1.31 14.53 1.95
N ILE A 49 0.66 14.58 3.11
CA ILE A 49 0.25 13.35 3.83
C ILE A 49 -0.78 12.52 3.06
N TYR A 50 -1.49 13.14 2.12
CA TYR A 50 -2.54 12.53 1.32
C TYR A 50 -2.02 11.88 0.04
N GLU A 51 -0.72 12.04 -0.29
CA GLU A 51 -0.17 11.62 -1.58
C GLU A 51 -0.45 10.14 -1.88
N THR A 52 -0.17 9.24 -0.93
CA THR A 52 -0.40 7.81 -1.10
C THR A 52 -1.88 7.46 -1.24
N ALA A 53 -2.75 8.09 -0.43
CA ALA A 53 -4.19 7.85 -0.51
C ALA A 53 -4.79 8.37 -1.83
N CYS A 54 -4.34 9.53 -2.29
CA CYS A 54 -4.73 10.10 -3.57
C CYS A 54 -4.25 9.27 -4.75
N ALA A 55 -2.97 8.92 -4.78
CA ALA A 55 -2.43 8.07 -5.82
C ALA A 55 -3.24 6.77 -5.96
N THR A 56 -3.46 6.08 -4.84
CA THR A 56 -4.23 4.83 -4.81
C THR A 56 -5.67 5.02 -5.30
N LYS A 57 -6.34 6.09 -4.86
CA LYS A 57 -7.72 6.40 -5.27
C LYS A 57 -7.84 6.77 -6.75
N LEU A 58 -6.85 7.45 -7.31
CA LEU A 58 -6.92 8.02 -8.66
C LEU A 58 -6.46 7.03 -9.74
N VAL A 59 -5.65 6.02 -9.44
CA VAL A 59 -5.27 4.97 -10.41
C VAL A 59 -6.46 4.40 -11.18
N PRO A 60 -7.54 3.90 -10.54
CA PRO A 60 -8.69 3.36 -11.29
C PRO A 60 -9.44 4.41 -12.11
N VAL A 61 -9.37 5.68 -11.73
CA VAL A 61 -9.96 6.79 -12.50
C VAL A 61 -9.16 6.99 -13.79
N CYS A 62 -7.85 7.16 -13.68
CA CYS A 62 -6.94 7.37 -14.80
C CYS A 62 -6.76 6.14 -15.70
N LYS A 63 -6.91 4.94 -15.14
CA LYS A 63 -6.86 3.67 -15.89
C LYS A 63 -7.91 3.57 -17.01
N THR A 64 -8.98 4.36 -16.94
CA THR A 64 -9.98 4.41 -18.02
C THR A 64 -9.42 5.02 -19.31
N GLU A 65 -8.37 5.84 -19.22
CA GLU A 65 -7.70 6.50 -20.34
C GLU A 65 -6.33 5.88 -20.63
N CYS A 66 -5.66 5.38 -19.59
CA CYS A 66 -4.38 4.67 -19.66
C CYS A 66 -4.59 3.18 -19.95
N SER A 67 -4.71 2.84 -21.24
CA SER A 67 -5.06 1.49 -21.72
C SER A 67 -3.96 0.82 -22.55
N LEU A 68 -2.72 1.29 -22.41
CA LEU A 68 -1.59 0.67 -23.09
C LEU A 68 -1.36 -0.74 -22.56
N SER A 69 -1.01 -1.66 -23.46
CA SER A 69 -0.62 -3.03 -23.08
C SER A 69 0.88 -3.11 -22.88
N ALA A 70 1.34 -4.02 -22.02
CA ALA A 70 2.74 -4.36 -21.90
C ALA A 70 3.43 -4.58 -23.25
N GLU A 71 4.66 -4.08 -23.37
CA GLU A 71 5.50 -4.36 -24.53
C GLU A 71 5.99 -5.82 -24.51
N ALA A 72 6.00 -6.45 -25.69
CA ALA A 72 6.53 -7.81 -25.85
C ALA A 72 8.01 -7.89 -25.42
N THR A 73 8.79 -6.86 -25.71
CA THR A 73 10.21 -6.75 -25.32
C THR A 73 10.41 -6.71 -23.82
N CYS A 74 9.55 -6.00 -23.09
CA CYS A 74 9.58 -5.96 -21.63
C CYS A 74 9.22 -7.34 -21.06
N THR A 75 8.08 -7.89 -21.48
CA THR A 75 7.58 -9.18 -20.97
C THR A 75 8.51 -10.35 -21.27
N ASP A 76 9.13 -10.40 -22.46
CA ASP A 76 10.11 -11.43 -22.83
C ASP A 76 11.38 -11.35 -21.97
N SER A 77 11.88 -10.14 -21.74
CA SER A 77 13.09 -9.90 -20.94
C SER A 77 12.86 -10.26 -19.47
N CYS A 78 11.76 -9.78 -18.90
CA CYS A 78 11.33 -10.12 -17.54
C CYS A 78 11.13 -11.64 -17.39
N THR A 79 10.42 -12.27 -18.32
CA THR A 79 10.12 -13.70 -18.25
C THR A 79 11.40 -14.53 -18.30
N THR A 80 12.37 -14.15 -19.12
CA THR A 80 13.68 -14.84 -19.20
C THR A 80 14.45 -14.75 -17.88
N GLN A 81 14.47 -13.56 -17.26
CA GLN A 81 15.12 -13.36 -15.97
C GLN A 81 14.41 -14.16 -14.87
N CYS A 82 13.08 -14.05 -14.79
CA CYS A 82 12.29 -14.74 -13.78
C CYS A 82 12.36 -16.27 -13.92
N GLN A 83 12.39 -16.80 -15.15
CA GLN A 83 12.66 -18.22 -15.42
C GLN A 83 14.00 -18.67 -14.83
N THR A 84 15.05 -17.87 -15.03
CA THR A 84 16.38 -18.16 -14.47
C THR A 84 16.34 -18.21 -12.95
N ASP A 85 15.54 -17.35 -12.31
CA ASP A 85 15.39 -17.35 -10.86
C ASP A 85 14.56 -18.55 -10.37
N CYS A 86 13.51 -18.94 -11.09
CA CYS A 86 12.77 -20.18 -10.83
C CYS A 86 13.66 -21.43 -10.93
N ASP A 87 14.49 -21.53 -11.97
CA ASP A 87 15.43 -22.64 -12.17
C ASP A 87 16.44 -22.74 -11.01
N ARG A 88 16.76 -21.61 -10.39
CA ARG A 88 17.64 -21.51 -9.21
C ARG A 88 16.91 -21.76 -7.89
N GLY A 89 15.62 -22.04 -7.92
CA GLY A 89 14.79 -22.31 -6.75
C GLY A 89 14.37 -21.06 -5.98
N VAL A 90 14.41 -19.87 -6.60
CA VAL A 90 13.83 -18.66 -6.01
C VAL A 90 12.30 -18.81 -6.00
N ASN A 91 11.68 -18.55 -4.86
CA ASN A 91 10.23 -18.56 -4.75
C ASN A 91 9.67 -17.23 -5.25
N VAL A 92 9.02 -17.26 -6.42
CA VAL A 92 8.36 -16.08 -6.99
C VAL A 92 6.95 -15.97 -6.41
N ILE A 93 6.71 -14.92 -5.62
CA ILE A 93 5.38 -14.58 -5.09
C ILE A 93 4.87 -13.43 -5.95
N CYS A 94 3.78 -13.65 -6.68
CA CYS A 94 3.48 -12.79 -7.82
C CYS A 94 3.36 -11.31 -7.44
N SER A 95 2.49 -11.00 -6.46
CA SER A 95 2.27 -9.63 -5.97
C SER A 95 3.53 -8.98 -5.40
N HIS A 96 4.40 -9.75 -4.75
CA HIS A 96 5.66 -9.24 -4.21
C HIS A 96 6.63 -8.85 -5.30
N ASN A 97 6.94 -9.84 -6.15
CA ASN A 97 8.02 -9.76 -7.11
C ASN A 97 7.66 -8.75 -8.20
N CYS A 98 6.40 -8.74 -8.62
CA CYS A 98 5.88 -7.78 -9.59
C CYS A 98 6.09 -6.34 -9.13
N PHE A 99 5.75 -6.02 -7.87
CA PHE A 99 5.92 -4.67 -7.35
C PHE A 99 7.37 -4.26 -7.20
N VAL A 100 8.22 -5.13 -6.64
CA VAL A 100 9.65 -4.84 -6.48
C VAL A 100 10.29 -4.58 -7.84
N GLU A 101 9.95 -5.38 -8.84
CA GLU A 101 10.42 -5.16 -10.21
C GLU A 101 9.89 -3.84 -10.77
N CYS A 102 8.58 -3.59 -10.67
CA CYS A 102 7.93 -2.39 -11.18
C CYS A 102 8.48 -1.10 -10.54
N THR A 103 8.88 -1.14 -9.27
CA THR A 103 9.40 0.03 -8.53
C THR A 103 10.93 0.18 -8.59
N THR A 104 11.64 -0.70 -9.30
CA THR A 104 13.12 -0.70 -9.32
C THR A 104 13.71 0.61 -9.84
N GLU A 105 13.07 1.25 -10.81
CA GLU A 105 13.56 2.50 -11.45
C GLU A 105 12.88 3.76 -10.90
N ARG A 106 11.86 3.61 -10.04
CA ARG A 106 11.01 4.68 -9.50
C ARG A 106 11.83 5.85 -8.97
N ASP A 107 12.78 5.59 -8.07
CA ASP A 107 13.53 6.66 -7.40
C ASP A 107 14.39 7.46 -8.39
N ALA A 108 14.88 6.81 -9.45
CA ALA A 108 15.67 7.47 -10.48
C ALA A 108 14.80 8.35 -11.39
N GLU A 109 13.64 7.85 -11.79
CA GLU A 109 12.68 8.57 -12.64
C GLU A 109 12.03 9.74 -11.88
N CYS A 110 11.62 9.51 -10.63
CA CYS A 110 10.99 10.52 -9.80
C CYS A 110 11.96 11.58 -9.26
N ALA A 111 13.28 11.36 -9.36
CA ALA A 111 14.28 12.33 -8.87
C ALA A 111 14.19 13.70 -9.58
N ALA A 112 13.73 13.72 -10.83
CA ALA A 112 13.57 14.94 -11.62
C ALA A 112 12.15 15.52 -11.61
N ALA A 113 11.19 14.85 -10.96
CA ALA A 113 9.81 15.31 -10.88
C ALA A 113 9.72 16.60 -10.04
N ALA A 114 8.75 17.46 -10.38
CA ALA A 114 8.48 18.67 -9.60
C ALA A 114 8.08 18.33 -8.15
N ASP A 115 7.42 17.19 -7.97
CA ASP A 115 7.07 16.60 -6.70
C ASP A 115 7.45 15.11 -6.69
N ALA A 116 8.61 14.80 -6.11
CA ALA A 116 9.12 13.45 -6.04
C ALA A 116 8.28 12.52 -5.14
N GLY A 117 7.62 13.08 -4.12
CA GLY A 117 6.75 12.33 -3.21
C GLY A 117 5.51 11.83 -3.93
N ARG A 118 4.83 12.75 -4.63
CA ARG A 118 3.70 12.44 -5.50
C ARG A 118 4.08 11.46 -6.61
N CYS A 119 5.17 11.70 -7.32
CA CYS A 119 5.63 10.79 -8.37
C CYS A 119 5.81 9.36 -7.85
N SER A 120 6.49 9.22 -6.70
CA SER A 120 6.71 7.91 -6.08
C SER A 120 5.39 7.26 -5.65
N ALA A 121 4.47 8.03 -5.08
CA ALA A 121 3.15 7.53 -4.67
C ALA A 121 2.32 7.05 -5.87
N THR A 122 2.29 7.82 -6.97
CA THR A 122 1.62 7.44 -8.21
C THR A 122 2.21 6.17 -8.81
N TRP A 123 3.55 6.08 -8.80
CA TRP A 123 4.27 4.91 -9.28
C TRP A 123 3.91 3.66 -8.48
N ASP A 124 4.01 3.74 -7.15
CA ASP A 124 3.68 2.63 -6.25
C ASP A 124 2.22 2.19 -6.44
N ALA A 125 1.28 3.13 -6.47
CA ALA A 125 -0.14 2.83 -6.64
C ALA A 125 -0.45 2.18 -8.01
N ASN A 126 0.20 2.63 -9.09
CA ASN A 126 0.03 2.05 -10.41
C ASN A 126 0.61 0.63 -10.48
N CYS A 127 1.82 0.43 -9.95
CA CYS A 127 2.42 -0.88 -9.81
C CYS A 127 1.52 -1.83 -9.00
N ASP A 128 1.00 -1.38 -7.87
CA ASP A 128 0.06 -2.16 -7.04
C ASP A 128 -1.17 -2.60 -7.82
N SER A 129 -1.84 -1.65 -8.46
CA SER A 129 -3.05 -1.91 -9.22
C SER A 129 -2.83 -2.89 -10.38
N GLU A 130 -1.77 -2.74 -11.18
CA GLU A 130 -1.53 -3.65 -12.30
C GLU A 130 -1.01 -5.01 -11.85
N CYS A 131 -0.14 -5.06 -10.84
CA CYS A 131 0.33 -6.30 -10.27
C CYS A 131 -0.82 -7.09 -9.64
N ASP A 132 -1.68 -6.45 -8.86
CA ASP A 132 -2.83 -7.11 -8.23
C ASP A 132 -3.86 -7.59 -9.28
N ALA A 133 -4.03 -6.83 -10.38
CA ALA A 133 -4.90 -7.24 -11.48
C ALA A 133 -4.37 -8.47 -12.25
N GLN A 134 -3.06 -8.66 -12.35
CA GLN A 134 -2.44 -9.77 -13.09
C GLN A 134 -2.17 -11.00 -12.20
N CYS A 135 -1.82 -10.79 -10.93
CA CYS A 135 -1.43 -11.82 -9.98
C CYS A 135 -2.62 -12.55 -9.34
N VAL A 136 -3.52 -13.10 -10.17
CA VAL A 136 -4.77 -13.73 -9.71
C VAL A 136 -4.62 -15.23 -9.37
N THR A 137 -3.57 -15.87 -9.87
CA THR A 137 -3.36 -17.31 -9.61
C THR A 137 -2.70 -17.48 -8.25
N VAL A 138 -3.32 -18.24 -7.35
CA VAL A 138 -2.77 -18.52 -6.00
C VAL A 138 -1.95 -19.81 -5.98
N ASP A 139 -2.39 -20.87 -6.67
CA ASP A 139 -1.72 -22.19 -6.69
C ASP A 139 -0.80 -22.38 -7.92
N GLY A 140 -0.27 -21.27 -8.44
CA GLY A 140 0.58 -21.28 -9.62
C GLY A 140 1.95 -21.89 -9.35
N GLY A 141 2.54 -22.52 -10.38
CA GLY A 141 3.97 -22.82 -10.35
C GLY A 141 4.78 -21.52 -10.52
N CYS A 142 6.06 -21.55 -10.13
CA CYS A 142 6.97 -20.39 -10.23
C CYS A 142 6.93 -19.71 -11.61
N TYR A 143 6.95 -20.49 -12.70
CA TYR A 143 6.85 -19.97 -14.06
C TYR A 143 5.53 -19.27 -14.39
N GLN A 144 4.41 -19.74 -13.84
CA GLN A 144 3.11 -19.12 -14.04
C GLN A 144 3.09 -17.74 -13.37
N HIS A 145 3.59 -17.67 -12.12
CA HIS A 145 3.74 -16.40 -11.42
C HIS A 145 4.69 -15.46 -12.15
N CYS A 146 5.77 -15.95 -12.75
CA CYS A 146 6.63 -15.11 -13.58
C CYS A 146 5.87 -14.41 -14.71
N ILE A 147 5.08 -15.17 -15.48
CA ILE A 147 4.33 -14.60 -16.61
C ILE A 147 3.34 -13.55 -16.12
N GLU A 148 2.65 -13.81 -15.02
CA GLU A 148 1.68 -12.88 -14.41
C GLU A 148 2.39 -11.63 -13.87
N CYS A 149 3.50 -11.78 -13.13
CA CYS A 149 4.32 -10.67 -12.65
C CYS A 149 4.77 -9.77 -13.79
N CYS A 150 5.39 -10.36 -14.80
CA CYS A 150 5.93 -9.63 -15.93
C CYS A 150 4.83 -8.93 -16.72
N GLY A 151 3.65 -9.55 -16.82
CA GLY A 151 2.48 -8.90 -17.41
C GLY A 151 2.05 -7.65 -16.63
N GLY A 152 2.05 -7.74 -15.30
CA GLY A 152 1.70 -6.64 -14.40
C GLY A 152 2.71 -5.50 -14.41
N SER A 153 3.98 -5.81 -14.15
CA SER A 153 5.07 -4.82 -14.10
C SER A 153 5.21 -4.08 -15.43
N CYS A 154 5.22 -4.79 -16.55
CA CYS A 154 5.33 -4.18 -17.87
C CYS A 154 4.08 -3.39 -18.31
N THR A 155 2.88 -3.76 -17.81
CA THR A 155 1.66 -2.98 -18.08
C THR A 155 1.63 -1.71 -17.24
N ALA A 156 2.11 -1.77 -15.98
CA ALA A 156 2.29 -0.58 -15.16
C ALA A 156 3.27 0.39 -15.80
N ASP A 157 4.45 -0.11 -16.20
CA ASP A 157 5.49 0.67 -16.89
C ASP A 157 4.93 1.36 -18.15
N ALA A 158 4.27 0.60 -19.03
CA ALA A 158 3.69 1.13 -20.26
C ALA A 158 2.66 2.25 -20.03
N ASN A 159 2.00 2.28 -18.86
CA ASN A 159 0.98 3.29 -18.53
C ASN A 159 1.48 4.38 -17.57
N MET A 160 2.74 4.34 -17.12
CA MET A 160 3.22 5.19 -16.03
C MET A 160 3.17 6.68 -16.36
N ASP A 161 3.58 7.06 -17.58
CA ASP A 161 3.50 8.44 -18.06
C ASP A 161 2.07 8.96 -18.11
N CYS A 162 1.15 8.12 -18.58
CA CYS A 162 -0.27 8.45 -18.65
C CYS A 162 -0.87 8.60 -17.24
N GLN A 163 -0.54 7.68 -16.33
CA GLN A 163 -1.01 7.72 -14.94
C GLN A 163 -0.51 8.98 -14.23
N THR A 164 0.78 9.30 -14.36
CA THR A 164 1.36 10.50 -13.77
C THR A 164 0.69 11.77 -14.31
N THR A 165 0.56 11.86 -15.64
CA THR A 165 -0.07 13.02 -16.30
C THR A 165 -1.53 13.20 -15.86
N CYS A 166 -2.32 12.12 -15.92
CA CYS A 166 -3.73 12.18 -15.54
C CYS A 166 -3.91 12.52 -14.07
N GLN A 167 -3.13 11.91 -13.18
CA GLN A 167 -3.25 12.17 -11.75
C GLN A 167 -2.82 13.60 -11.40
N ASP A 168 -1.80 14.15 -12.04
CA ASP A 168 -1.37 15.53 -11.82
C ASP A 168 -2.48 16.56 -12.10
N GLU A 169 -3.39 16.28 -13.05
CA GLU A 169 -4.52 17.17 -13.36
C GLU A 169 -5.60 17.20 -12.27
N ILE A 170 -5.76 16.10 -11.52
CA ILE A 170 -6.86 15.91 -10.55
C ILE A 170 -6.38 15.67 -9.11
N PHE A 171 -5.07 15.76 -8.87
CA PHE A 171 -4.47 15.48 -7.57
C PHE A 171 -4.93 16.47 -6.50
N GLU A 172 -4.94 17.76 -6.83
CA GLU A 172 -5.32 18.84 -5.91
C GLU A 172 -6.76 18.68 -5.42
N ASP A 173 -7.68 18.33 -6.32
CA ASP A 173 -9.08 18.04 -5.97
C ASP A 173 -9.19 16.85 -5.01
N CYS A 174 -8.38 15.80 -5.23
CA CYS A 174 -8.32 14.66 -4.34
C CYS A 174 -7.80 15.03 -2.94
N GLU A 175 -6.72 15.81 -2.86
CA GLU A 175 -6.16 16.26 -1.57
C GLU A 175 -7.17 17.11 -0.80
N HIS A 176 -7.88 18.01 -1.50
CA HIS A 176 -8.95 18.80 -0.90
C HIS A 176 -10.08 17.92 -0.34
N GLU A 177 -10.49 16.88 -1.08
CA GLU A 177 -11.52 15.96 -0.62
C GLU A 177 -11.08 15.18 0.62
N PHE A 178 -9.89 14.57 0.60
CA PHE A 178 -9.40 13.82 1.76
C PHE A 178 -9.17 14.73 2.96
N ARG A 179 -8.68 15.94 2.76
CA ARG A 179 -8.54 16.92 3.84
C ARG A 179 -9.87 17.25 4.49
N ALA A 180 -10.89 17.55 3.69
CA ALA A 180 -12.23 17.83 4.21
C ALA A 180 -12.81 16.64 4.98
N ASN A 181 -12.61 15.42 4.47
CA ASN A 181 -13.06 14.19 5.13
C ASN A 181 -12.29 13.92 6.44
N CYS A 182 -10.99 14.18 6.45
CA CYS A 182 -10.12 14.06 7.61
C CYS A 182 -10.57 15.02 8.72
N ASP A 183 -10.65 16.32 8.40
CA ASP A 183 -11.09 17.37 9.33
C ASP A 183 -12.48 17.07 9.91
N ALA A 184 -13.43 16.64 9.07
CA ALA A 184 -14.78 16.29 9.52
C ALA A 184 -14.80 15.09 10.48
N SER A 185 -13.88 14.13 10.29
CA SER A 185 -13.82 12.90 11.06
C SER A 185 -13.10 13.06 12.40
N CYS A 186 -12.26 14.10 12.56
CA CYS A 186 -11.46 14.32 13.76
C CYS A 186 -12.28 14.45 15.06
N SER A 187 -13.53 14.90 14.96
CA SER A 187 -14.43 15.00 16.11
C SER A 187 -15.21 13.72 16.45
N ALA A 188 -15.10 12.68 15.62
CA ALA A 188 -15.81 11.40 15.75
C ALA A 188 -14.80 10.25 15.75
N ASP A 189 -14.81 9.40 14.71
CA ASP A 189 -13.98 8.19 14.60
C ASP A 189 -12.47 8.49 14.41
N GLY A 190 -12.11 9.74 14.13
CA GLY A 190 -10.75 10.17 13.87
C GLY A 190 -10.25 9.81 12.46
N ALA A 191 -8.94 9.82 12.32
CA ALA A 191 -8.25 9.41 11.12
C ALA A 191 -7.07 8.49 11.46
N LEU A 192 -6.86 7.48 10.61
CA LEU A 192 -5.74 6.57 10.69
C LEU A 192 -4.60 7.10 9.85
N PHE A 193 -3.42 7.17 10.47
CA PHE A 193 -2.18 7.53 9.83
C PHE A 193 -1.17 6.40 10.01
N CYS A 194 -0.32 6.15 9.01
CA CYS A 194 0.81 5.23 9.14
C CYS A 194 2.04 5.86 8.50
N GLY A 195 3.18 5.84 9.20
CA GLY A 195 4.41 6.48 8.72
C GLY A 195 4.26 7.99 8.48
N GLY A 196 3.33 8.65 9.20
CA GLY A 196 2.98 10.05 8.98
C GLY A 196 2.05 10.31 7.78
N LYS A 197 1.72 9.29 6.99
CA LYS A 197 0.81 9.40 5.84
C LYS A 197 -0.63 9.13 6.26
N TYR A 198 -1.58 9.85 5.65
CA TYR A 198 -3.01 9.58 5.78
C TYR A 198 -3.38 8.27 5.08
N ILE A 199 -4.17 7.45 5.76
CA ILE A 199 -4.68 6.18 5.21
C ILE A 199 -6.18 6.29 4.96
N ILE A 200 -6.95 6.57 6.02
CA ILE A 200 -8.41 6.59 5.96
C ILE A 200 -8.97 7.34 7.18
N SER A 201 -10.20 7.84 7.09
CA SER A 201 -10.86 8.53 8.21
C SER A 201 -12.33 8.15 8.37
N GLY A 202 -12.89 8.51 9.52
CA GLY A 202 -14.30 8.32 9.81
C GLY A 202 -14.65 6.85 10.03
N SER A 203 -15.90 6.49 9.69
CA SER A 203 -16.48 5.17 9.98
C SER A 203 -15.76 3.95 9.38
N GLN A 204 -14.81 4.16 8.46
CA GLN A 204 -14.02 3.09 7.85
C GLN A 204 -12.79 2.70 8.69
N VAL A 205 -12.35 3.57 9.61
CA VAL A 205 -11.17 3.33 10.47
C VAL A 205 -11.24 1.98 11.20
N PRO A 206 -12.36 1.58 11.87
CA PRO A 206 -12.40 0.31 12.59
C PRO A 206 -12.19 -0.92 11.69
N ALA A 207 -12.72 -0.91 10.47
CA ALA A 207 -12.56 -2.00 9.52
C ALA A 207 -11.10 -2.11 9.05
N CYS A 208 -10.49 -0.98 8.69
CA CYS A 208 -9.07 -0.94 8.33
C CYS A 208 -8.17 -1.41 9.48
N VAL A 209 -8.38 -0.92 10.70
CA VAL A 209 -7.59 -1.35 11.88
C VAL A 209 -7.71 -2.85 12.11
N LYS A 210 -8.91 -3.42 11.98
CA LYS A 210 -9.11 -4.87 12.11
C LYS A 210 -8.35 -5.64 11.04
N ALA A 211 -8.38 -5.18 9.78
CA ALA A 211 -7.62 -5.79 8.70
C ALA A 211 -6.11 -5.73 8.97
N LEU A 212 -5.59 -4.58 9.39
CA LEU A 212 -4.17 -4.40 9.76
C LEU A 212 -3.73 -5.35 10.89
N LEU A 213 -4.54 -5.49 11.93
CA LEU A 213 -4.25 -6.41 13.05
C LEU A 213 -4.24 -7.87 12.59
N ALA A 214 -5.16 -8.27 11.72
CA ALA A 214 -5.17 -9.62 11.13
C ALA A 214 -3.92 -9.88 10.28
N GLN A 215 -3.36 -8.82 9.70
CA GLN A 215 -2.11 -8.84 8.96
C GLN A 215 -0.86 -8.79 9.86
N GLY A 216 -1.01 -8.60 11.16
CA GLY A 216 0.12 -8.49 12.10
C GLY A 216 0.75 -7.10 12.16
N ILE A 217 0.06 -6.08 11.64
CA ILE A 217 0.48 -4.68 11.72
C ILE A 217 -0.14 -4.08 12.99
N SER A 218 0.71 -3.54 13.88
CA SER A 218 0.25 -2.90 15.12
C SER A 218 -0.32 -1.51 14.84
N VAL A 219 -1.43 -1.20 15.50
CA VAL A 219 -2.03 0.14 15.45
C VAL A 219 -2.12 0.70 16.87
N GLU A 220 -1.62 1.91 17.06
CA GLU A 220 -1.74 2.66 18.30
C GLU A 220 -2.99 3.53 18.27
N ALA A 221 -3.71 3.66 19.38
CA ALA A 221 -4.76 4.67 19.51
C ALA A 221 -4.36 5.67 20.60
N LYS A 222 -4.21 6.92 20.19
CA LYS A 222 -3.98 8.03 21.12
C LYS A 222 -5.33 8.58 21.62
N ALA A 223 -6.14 7.69 22.21
CA ALA A 223 -7.39 7.97 22.94
C ALA A 223 -7.84 6.70 23.72
N GLU A 224 -8.82 6.80 24.66
CA GLU A 224 -9.36 5.77 25.59
C GLU A 224 -10.27 4.87 24.79
N VAL A 225 -9.65 4.26 23.80
CA VAL A 225 -10.27 3.34 22.90
C VAL A 225 -9.77 1.98 23.31
N SER A 226 -10.71 1.12 23.66
CA SER A 226 -10.39 -0.29 23.80
C SER A 226 -10.38 -0.87 22.39
N ILE A 227 -9.20 -1.01 21.79
CA ILE A 227 -9.04 -1.80 20.56
C ILE A 227 -9.09 -3.27 20.99
N GLY A 228 -10.25 -3.90 20.79
CA GLY A 228 -10.45 -5.33 21.01
C GLY A 228 -10.13 -6.16 19.75
N PRO A 229 -10.21 -7.50 19.84
CA PRO A 229 -10.09 -8.39 18.67
C PRO A 229 -11.15 -8.11 17.60
N ASP A 230 -12.24 -7.42 17.96
CA ASP A 230 -13.31 -7.00 17.06
C ASP A 230 -13.10 -5.60 16.45
N GLY A 231 -12.00 -4.92 16.77
CA GLY A 231 -11.70 -3.55 16.35
C GLY A 231 -11.84 -2.51 17.47
N VAL A 232 -12.03 -1.25 17.09
CA VAL A 232 -12.20 -0.11 18.00
C VAL A 232 -13.56 -0.22 18.71
N THR A 233 -13.55 -0.39 20.04
CA THR A 233 -14.75 -0.33 20.89
C THR A 233 -14.57 0.75 21.97
N GLY A 234 -15.31 1.85 21.86
CA GLY A 234 -15.26 2.95 22.82
C GLY A 234 -15.57 4.32 22.21
N ASP A 235 -15.97 5.26 23.06
CA ASP A 235 -16.10 6.68 22.73
C ASP A 235 -14.69 7.29 22.76
N LEU A 236 -14.23 7.84 21.62
CA LEU A 236 -12.84 8.28 21.38
C LEU A 236 -12.42 9.53 22.19
N SER A 237 -13.19 9.95 23.19
CA SER A 237 -13.07 11.23 23.88
C SER A 237 -12.24 11.23 25.18
N ALA A 238 -11.63 10.12 25.59
CA ALA A 238 -10.70 10.06 26.75
C ALA A 238 -9.34 9.42 26.37
N GLY A 239 -8.37 9.03 27.23
CA GLY A 239 -6.92 8.86 26.91
C GLY A 239 -6.23 7.53 26.41
N MET A 240 -4.98 7.63 25.98
CA MET A 240 -4.08 6.64 25.34
C MET A 240 -4.10 5.11 25.70
N CYS A 241 -4.16 4.23 24.68
CA CYS A 241 -3.90 2.77 24.70
C CYS A 241 -3.14 2.28 23.44
N ALA A 242 -2.11 1.43 23.61
CA ALA A 242 -1.40 0.76 22.51
C ALA A 242 -1.76 -0.74 22.44
N VAL A 243 -1.99 -1.29 21.23
CA VAL A 243 -2.29 -2.72 21.04
C VAL A 243 -1.30 -3.33 20.05
N SER A 244 -0.55 -4.34 20.53
CA SER A 244 0.33 -5.16 19.70
C SER A 244 -0.41 -6.41 19.21
N PRO A 245 -0.12 -6.92 18.00
CA PRO A 245 -0.68 -8.18 17.53
C PRO A 245 -0.29 -9.31 18.49
N GLY A 246 -1.30 -10.05 18.97
CA GLY A 246 -1.09 -11.17 19.87
C GLY A 246 -0.24 -12.26 19.20
N SER A 247 0.84 -12.67 19.85
CA SER A 247 1.67 -13.78 19.40
C SER A 247 0.79 -15.01 19.20
N LYS A 248 0.62 -15.49 17.96
CA LYS A 248 0.14 -16.85 17.75
C LYS A 248 1.16 -17.78 18.40
N ALA A 249 0.79 -18.34 19.55
CA ALA A 249 1.53 -19.43 20.17
C ALA A 249 1.56 -20.63 19.18
N PRO A 250 2.65 -21.43 19.19
CA PRO A 250 2.90 -22.50 18.22
C PRO A 250 1.84 -23.60 18.23
#